data_AF-A0A2V4T710-F1
#
_entry.id   AF-A0A2V4T710-F1
#
_cell.length_a   1.000
_cell.length_b   1.000
_cell.length_c   1.000
_cell.angle_alpha   90.00
_cell.angle_beta   90.00
_cell.angle_gamma   90.00
#
_symmetry.space_group_name_H-M   'P 1'
#
loop_
_entity.id
_entity.type
_entity.pdbx_description
1 polymer ?
#
loop_
_entity_poly.entity_id
_entity_poly.type
_entity_poly.pdbx_seq_one_letter_code
_entity_poly.pdbx_strand_id
1 'polypeptide(L)'
;MLEIAHRIYLRFRSPRIFLVAITAFIVVSLLLHYFRGYDADWGGTNLTLSTEASIASAVITVAAEETLRLLKAILKIVKEHERMLNTMLEMQVAQEKTLKGVLLIAEAQRDMLIDQAKLLRALKEWDEQILGALGEGEKA
;
A
#
# COMPACT_ATOMS: atom_id res chain seq x y z
N MET A 1 -30.60 -32.03 2.24
CA MET A 1 -31.51 -30.88 2.02
C MET A 1 -30.85 -29.52 2.28
N LEU A 2 -30.10 -29.33 3.36
CA LEU A 2 -29.43 -28.04 3.65
C LEU A 2 -28.48 -27.55 2.54
N GLU A 3 -27.71 -28.41 1.89
CA GLU A 3 -26.81 -27.98 0.81
C GLU A 3 -27.52 -27.53 -0.47
N ILE A 4 -28.70 -28.09 -0.76
CA ILE A 4 -29.51 -27.72 -1.92
C ILE A 4 -30.14 -26.35 -1.66
N ALA A 5 -30.70 -26.16 -0.46
CA ALA A 5 -31.22 -24.87 -0.02
C ALA A 5 -30.14 -23.78 -0.04
N HIS A 6 -28.92 -24.09 0.42
CA HIS A 6 -27.80 -23.15 0.39
C HIS A 6 -27.34 -22.80 -1.03
N ARG A 7 -27.27 -23.76 -1.95
CA ARG A 7 -26.95 -23.49 -3.38
C ARG A 7 -28.03 -22.66 -4.07
N ILE A 8 -29.30 -22.93 -3.79
CA ILE A 8 -30.42 -22.13 -4.31
C ILE A 8 -30.35 -20.71 -3.74
N TYR A 9 -30.11 -20.57 -2.43
CA TYR A 9 -29.93 -19.28 -1.77
C TYR A 9 -28.78 -18.46 -2.37
N LEU A 10 -27.62 -19.07 -2.61
CA LEU A 10 -26.48 -18.40 -3.26
C LEU A 10 -26.79 -17.92 -4.68
N ARG A 11 -27.68 -18.60 -5.39
CA ARG A 11 -28.11 -18.22 -6.75
C ARG A 11 -29.13 -17.08 -6.73
N PHE A 12 -30.00 -17.03 -5.72
CA PHE A 12 -30.94 -15.91 -5.48
C PHE A 12 -30.29 -14.69 -4.84
N ARG A 13 -29.10 -14.83 -4.23
CA ARG A 13 -28.35 -13.72 -3.62
C ARG A 13 -27.90 -12.66 -4.62
N SER A 14 -27.90 -12.93 -5.93
CA SER A 14 -27.55 -11.88 -6.89
C SER A 14 -28.59 -10.75 -6.80
N PRO A 15 -28.17 -9.48 -6.60
CA PRO A 15 -29.10 -8.37 -6.35
C PRO A 15 -30.15 -8.23 -7.46
N ARG A 16 -29.77 -8.56 -8.70
CA ARG A 16 -30.67 -8.53 -9.86
C ARG A 16 -31.76 -9.58 -9.81
N ILE A 17 -31.43 -10.82 -9.45
CA ILE A 17 -32.42 -11.92 -9.39
C ILE A 17 -33.38 -11.73 -8.22
N PHE A 18 -32.86 -11.29 -7.06
CA PHE A 18 -33.70 -10.96 -5.90
C PHE A 18 -34.69 -9.85 -6.23
N LEU A 19 -34.24 -8.78 -6.90
CA LEU A 19 -35.08 -7.65 -7.28
C LEU A 19 -36.15 -8.07 -8.32
N VAL A 20 -35.80 -8.90 -9.30
CA VAL A 20 -36.78 -9.45 -10.25
C VAL A 20 -37.81 -10.34 -9.54
N ALA A 21 -37.37 -11.20 -8.61
CA ALA A 21 -38.25 -12.09 -7.87
C ALA A 21 -39.23 -11.32 -6.97
N ILE A 22 -38.74 -10.29 -6.27
CA ILE A 22 -39.61 -9.47 -5.41
C ILE A 22 -40.58 -8.62 -6.25
N THR A 23 -40.12 -8.02 -7.36
CA THR A 23 -41.02 -7.30 -8.27
C THR A 23 -42.11 -8.21 -8.84
N ALA A 24 -41.76 -9.43 -9.27
CA ALA A 24 -42.74 -10.40 -9.75
C ALA A 24 -43.75 -10.78 -8.65
N PHE A 25 -43.29 -10.99 -7.42
CA PHE A 25 -44.15 -11.27 -6.27
C PHE A 25 -45.11 -10.11 -5.98
N ILE A 26 -44.62 -8.87 -6.00
CA ILE A 26 -45.43 -7.66 -5.78
C ILE A 26 -46.52 -7.53 -6.84
N VAL A 27 -46.15 -7.69 -8.12
CA VAL A 27 -47.08 -7.60 -9.24
C VAL A 27 -48.17 -8.67 -9.12
N VAL A 28 -47.79 -9.92 -8.84
CA VAL A 28 -48.76 -11.02 -8.67
C VAL A 28 -49.69 -10.78 -7.46
N SER A 29 -49.14 -10.29 -6.36
CA SER A 29 -49.92 -9.96 -5.15
C SER A 29 -50.91 -8.83 -5.41
N LEU A 30 -50.48 -7.75 -6.10
CA LEU A 30 -51.35 -6.65 -6.51
C LEU A 30 -52.45 -7.11 -7.47
N LEU A 31 -52.14 -7.97 -8.43
CA LEU A 31 -53.12 -8.54 -9.35
C LEU A 31 -54.15 -9.40 -8.61
N LEU A 32 -53.70 -10.26 -7.69
CA LEU A 32 -54.60 -11.08 -6.87
C LEU A 32 -55.51 -10.23 -5.99
N HIS A 33 -54.97 -9.15 -5.41
CA HIS A 33 -55.74 -8.19 -4.64
C HIS A 33 -56.80 -7.49 -5.51
N TYR A 34 -56.41 -6.95 -6.67
CA TYR A 34 -57.31 -6.25 -7.59
C TYR A 34 -58.44 -7.15 -8.13
N PHE A 35 -58.13 -8.38 -8.53
CA PHE A 35 -59.12 -9.27 -9.12
C PHE A 35 -60.04 -9.95 -8.13
N ARG A 36 -59.60 -10.14 -6.89
CA ARG A 36 -60.27 -11.04 -5.94
C ARG A 36 -60.74 -10.33 -4.67
N GLY A 37 -60.35 -9.08 -4.46
CA GLY A 37 -60.80 -8.26 -3.34
C GLY A 37 -60.34 -8.76 -1.97
N TYR A 38 -59.30 -9.60 -1.92
CA TYR A 38 -58.75 -10.10 -0.67
C TYR A 38 -58.11 -8.94 0.11
N ASP A 39 -58.70 -8.60 1.26
CA ASP A 39 -58.16 -7.68 2.27
C ASP A 39 -57.95 -6.23 1.78
N ALA A 40 -59.04 -5.58 1.36
CA ALA A 40 -59.09 -4.21 0.83
C ALA A 40 -58.52 -3.13 1.78
N ASP A 41 -58.58 -3.35 3.09
CA ASP A 41 -58.25 -2.32 4.08
C ASP A 41 -56.80 -2.39 4.60
N TRP A 42 -56.18 -3.58 4.62
CA TRP A 42 -54.85 -3.77 5.23
C TRP A 42 -53.84 -4.50 4.33
N GLY A 43 -54.29 -5.23 3.31
CA GLY A 43 -53.42 -6.02 2.43
C GLY A 43 -52.45 -5.17 1.60
N GLY A 44 -52.91 -4.03 1.08
CA GLY A 44 -52.09 -3.09 0.30
C GLY A 44 -51.02 -2.39 1.14
N THR A 45 -51.35 -2.01 2.37
CA THR A 45 -50.41 -1.35 3.30
C THR A 45 -49.34 -2.31 3.79
N ASN A 46 -49.72 -3.54 4.16
CA ASN A 46 -48.76 -4.58 4.57
C ASN A 46 -47.84 -4.99 3.42
N LEU A 47 -48.37 -5.07 2.19
CA LEU A 47 -47.56 -5.33 1.00
C LEU A 47 -46.55 -4.20 0.79
N THR A 48 -47.00 -2.94 0.78
CA THR A 48 -46.13 -1.77 0.59
C THR A 48 -45.02 -1.73 1.64
N LEU A 49 -45.34 -1.85 2.93
CA LEU A 49 -44.34 -1.86 4.01
C LEU A 49 -43.35 -3.02 3.89
N SER A 50 -43.81 -4.22 3.53
CA SER A 50 -42.94 -5.38 3.30
C SER A 50 -41.99 -5.16 2.13
N THR A 51 -42.46 -4.49 1.07
CA THR A 51 -41.64 -4.15 -0.09
C THR A 51 -40.60 -3.08 0.21
N GLU A 52 -40.99 -2.04 0.95
CA GLU A 52 -40.08 -0.99 1.39
C GLU A 52 -39.01 -1.55 2.32
N ALA A 53 -39.39 -2.39 3.29
CA ALA A 53 -38.44 -3.08 4.17
C ALA A 53 -37.47 -3.98 3.39
N SER A 54 -37.96 -4.68 2.36
CA SER A 54 -37.13 -5.54 1.51
C SER A 54 -36.18 -4.75 0.61
N ILE A 55 -36.63 -3.62 0.05
CA ILE A 55 -35.77 -2.71 -0.73
C ILE A 55 -34.71 -2.09 0.18
N ALA A 56 -35.10 -1.59 1.36
CA ALA A 56 -34.17 -1.03 2.33
C ALA A 56 -33.12 -2.07 2.76
N SER A 57 -33.55 -3.31 3.04
CA SER A 57 -32.64 -4.41 3.38
C SER A 57 -31.66 -4.73 2.25
N ALA A 58 -32.14 -4.76 1.00
CA ALA A 58 -31.29 -4.98 -0.17
C ALA A 58 -30.27 -3.85 -0.37
N VAL A 59 -30.70 -2.59 -0.24
CA VAL A 59 -29.81 -1.41 -0.36
C VAL A 59 -28.75 -1.42 0.74
N ILE A 60 -29.13 -1.67 2.00
CA ILE A 60 -28.18 -1.77 3.12
C ILE A 60 -27.16 -2.88 2.87
N THR A 61 -27.61 -4.04 2.37
CA THR A 61 -26.73 -5.17 2.09
C THR A 61 -25.72 -4.83 0.98
N VAL A 62 -26.18 -4.21 -0.11
CA VAL A 62 -25.29 -3.79 -1.22
C VAL A 62 -24.29 -2.74 -0.73
N ALA A 63 -24.75 -1.73 0.02
CA ALA A 63 -23.89 -0.69 0.57
C ALA A 63 -22.84 -1.28 1.52
N ALA A 64 -23.24 -2.21 2.39
CA ALA A 64 -22.34 -2.91 3.31
C ALA A 64 -21.30 -3.78 2.57
N GLU A 65 -21.72 -4.48 1.50
CA GLU A 65 -20.79 -5.25 0.66
C GLU A 65 -19.76 -4.34 -0.04
N GLU A 66 -20.18 -3.18 -0.53
CA GLU A 66 -19.29 -2.20 -1.14
C GLU A 66 -18.32 -1.59 -0.13
N THR A 67 -18.79 -1.21 1.06
CA THR A 67 -17.90 -0.72 2.13
C THR A 67 -16.88 -1.78 2.50
N LEU A 68 -17.29 -3.05 2.60
CA LEU A 68 -16.38 -4.16 2.92
C LEU A 68 -15.36 -4.41 1.81
N ARG A 69 -15.71 -4.22 0.54
CA ARG A 69 -14.77 -4.27 -0.59
C ARG A 69 -13.74 -3.13 -0.51
N LEU A 70 -14.20 -1.90 -0.28
CA LEU A 70 -13.31 -0.74 -0.15
C LEU A 70 -12.36 -0.90 1.04
N LEU A 71 -12.87 -1.37 2.18
CA LEU A 71 -12.07 -1.57 3.39
C LEU A 71 -11.00 -2.65 3.18
N LYS A 72 -11.30 -3.72 2.43
CA LYS A 72 -10.31 -4.71 2.00
C LYS A 72 -9.26 -4.13 1.05
N ALA A 73 -9.66 -3.28 0.11
CA ALA A 73 -8.73 -2.62 -0.81
C ALA A 73 -7.77 -1.68 -0.07
N ILE A 74 -8.30 -0.87 0.86
CA ILE A 74 -7.50 0.02 1.73
C ILE A 74 -6.52 -0.80 2.56
N LEU A 75 -6.98 -1.89 3.19
CA LEU A 75 -6.10 -2.76 3.98
C LEU A 75 -4.94 -3.33 3.15
N LYS A 76 -5.19 -3.68 1.88
CA LYS A 76 -4.14 -4.15 0.97
C LYS A 76 -3.12 -3.06 0.68
N ILE A 77 -3.59 -1.84 0.38
CA ILE A 77 -2.72 -0.68 0.11
C ILE A 77 -1.87 -0.34 1.33
N VAL A 78 -2.44 -0.38 2.54
CA VAL A 78 -1.72 -0.12 3.80
C VAL A 78 -0.61 -1.17 4.01
N LYS A 79 -0.89 -2.45 3.78
CA LYS A 79 0.13 -3.51 3.88
C LYS A 79 1.25 -3.36 2.85
N GLU A 80 0.93 -2.91 1.64
CA GLU A 80 1.94 -2.62 0.62
C GLU A 80 2.81 -1.42 1.01
N HIS A 81 2.22 -0.36 1.55
CA HIS A 81 2.97 0.80 2.08
C HIS A 81 3.89 0.42 3.24
N GLU A 82 3.43 -0.43 4.17
CA GLU A 82 4.24 -0.90 5.29
C GLU A 82 5.49 -1.66 4.79
N ARG A 83 5.32 -2.53 3.78
CA ARG A 83 6.45 -3.23 3.15
C ARG A 83 7.42 -2.25 2.49
N MET A 84 6.89 -1.26 1.77
CA MET A 84 7.70 -0.24 1.11
C MET A 84 8.52 0.57 2.13
N LEU A 85 7.90 1.00 3.22
CA LEU A 85 8.58 1.72 4.30
C LEU A 85 9.71 0.90 4.92
N ASN A 86 9.49 -0.40 5.15
CA ASN A 86 10.53 -1.28 5.67
C ASN A 86 11.71 -1.41 4.68
N THR A 87 11.44 -1.56 3.39
CA THR A 87 12.51 -1.60 2.38
C THR A 87 13.27 -0.28 2.26
N MET A 88 12.58 0.86 2.36
CA MET A 88 13.22 2.18 2.35
C MET A 88 14.12 2.37 3.57
N LEU A 89 13.70 1.89 4.74
CA LEU A 89 14.51 1.94 5.94
C LEU A 89 15.79 1.10 5.81
N GLU A 90 15.69 -0.12 5.27
CA GLU A 90 16.85 -0.96 4.99
C GLU A 90 17.82 -0.31 4.00
N MET A 91 17.28 0.32 2.94
CA MET A 91 18.08 1.08 1.99
C MET A 91 18.79 2.28 2.65
N GLN A 92 18.10 3.03 3.53
CA GLN A 92 18.72 4.14 4.26
C GLN A 92 19.87 3.67 5.16
N VAL A 93 19.68 2.56 5.88
CA VAL A 93 20.74 1.97 6.72
C VAL A 93 21.92 1.52 5.87
N ALA A 94 21.66 0.90 4.71
CA ALA A 94 22.72 0.52 3.77
C ALA A 94 23.47 1.75 3.24
N GLN A 95 22.74 2.80 2.83
CA GLN A 95 23.31 4.04 2.35
C GLN A 95 24.17 4.74 3.40
N GLU A 96 23.73 4.77 4.67
CA GLU A 96 24.51 5.33 5.77
C GLU A 96 25.84 4.58 5.96
N LYS A 97 25.81 3.23 5.89
CA LYS A 97 27.01 2.40 5.95
C LYS A 97 27.96 2.69 4.79
N THR A 98 27.42 2.79 3.57
CA THR A 98 28.22 3.13 2.38
C THR A 98 28.84 4.53 2.54
N LEU A 99 28.08 5.51 3.02
CA LEU A 99 28.57 6.87 3.23
C LEU A 99 29.70 6.92 4.26
N LYS A 100 29.56 6.20 5.39
CA LYS A 100 30.63 6.06 6.39
C LYS A 100 31.88 5.42 5.78
N GLY A 101 31.71 4.38 4.96
CA GLY A 101 32.83 3.76 4.25
C GLY A 101 33.57 4.73 3.32
N VAL A 102 32.82 5.52 2.53
CA VAL A 102 33.41 6.54 1.65
C VAL A 102 34.14 7.62 2.45
N LEU A 103 33.58 8.05 3.58
CA LEU A 103 34.19 9.06 4.44
C LEU A 103 35.53 8.55 5.01
N LEU A 104 35.59 7.31 5.49
CA LEU A 104 36.83 6.69 5.96
C LEU A 104 37.91 6.62 4.86
N ILE A 105 37.52 6.31 3.62
CA ILE A 105 38.45 6.29 2.48
C ILE A 105 38.96 7.72 2.18
N ALA A 106 38.07 8.72 2.22
CA ALA A 106 38.45 10.11 2.00
C ALA A 106 39.41 10.63 3.08
N GLU A 107 39.19 10.26 4.34
CA GLU A 107 40.10 10.58 5.45
C GLU A 107 41.47 9.92 5.26
N ALA A 108 41.51 8.62 4.93
CA ALA A 108 42.75 7.91 4.64
C ALA A 108 43.52 8.51 3.45
N GLN A 109 42.82 8.90 2.38
CA GLN A 109 43.43 9.57 1.23
C GLN A 109 44.01 10.94 1.60
N ARG A 110 43.30 11.72 2.43
CA ARG A 110 43.80 13.00 2.92
C ARG A 110 45.08 12.83 3.72
N ASP A 111 45.12 11.88 4.64
CA ASP A 111 46.29 11.65 5.49
C ASP A 111 47.49 11.15 4.67
N MET A 112 47.26 10.27 3.69
CA MET A 112 48.30 9.87 2.73
C MET A 112 48.86 11.06 1.94
N LEU A 113 48.02 11.98 1.45
CA LEU A 113 48.48 13.19 0.74
C LEU A 113 49.30 14.10 1.64
N ILE A 114 48.94 14.23 2.92
CA ILE A 114 49.71 14.99 3.91
C ILE A 114 51.10 14.35 4.09
N ASP A 115 51.18 13.03 4.20
CA ASP A 115 52.45 12.33 4.38
C ASP A 115 53.31 12.38 3.11
N GLN A 116 52.72 12.26 1.92
CA GLN A 116 53.42 12.51 0.65
C GLN A 116 53.99 13.93 0.58
N ALA A 117 53.22 14.94 1.01
CA ALA A 117 53.72 16.32 1.04
C ALA A 117 54.89 16.50 2.01
N LYS A 118 54.87 15.82 3.18
CA LYS A 118 56.00 15.82 4.12
C LYS A 118 57.24 15.16 3.51
N LEU A 119 57.07 14.00 2.85
CA LEU A 119 58.17 13.30 2.17
C LEU A 119 58.80 14.17 1.09
N LEU A 120 57.99 14.83 0.26
CA LEU A 120 58.50 15.73 -0.77
C LEU A 120 59.26 16.93 -0.18
N ARG A 121 58.81 17.48 0.96
CA ARG A 121 59.56 18.53 1.67
C ARG A 121 60.90 18.02 2.20
N ALA A 122 60.91 16.85 2.84
CA ALA A 122 62.14 16.25 3.37
C ALA A 122 63.14 15.93 2.26
N LEU A 123 62.67 15.41 1.11
CA LEU A 123 63.53 15.17 -0.06
C LEU A 123 64.11 16.48 -0.61
N LYS A 124 63.31 17.55 -0.67
CA LYS A 124 63.78 18.86 -1.08
C LYS A 124 64.86 19.41 -0.14
N GLU A 125 64.64 19.33 1.17
CA GLU A 125 65.62 19.78 2.17
C GLU A 125 66.93 18.97 2.09
N TRP A 126 66.84 17.66 1.85
CA TRP A 126 67.99 16.80 1.68
C TRP A 126 68.79 17.12 0.41
N ASP A 127 68.09 17.38 -0.71
CA ASP A 127 68.71 17.81 -1.97
C ASP A 127 69.45 19.15 -1.81
N GLU A 128 68.84 20.12 -1.14
CA GLU A 128 69.47 21.41 -0.80
C GLU A 128 70.74 21.23 0.05
N GLN A 129 70.74 20.31 1.02
CA GLN A 129 71.92 19.99 1.84
C GLN A 129 73.06 19.38 1.01
N ILE A 130 72.75 18.46 0.09
CA ILE A 130 73.76 17.84 -0.77
C ILE A 130 74.39 18.85 -1.71
N LEU A 131 73.58 19.70 -2.35
CA LEU A 131 74.06 20.75 -3.23
C LEU A 131 74.95 21.74 -2.48
N GLY A 132 74.59 22.09 -1.24
CA GLY A 132 75.43 22.90 -0.36
C GLY A 132 76.81 22.26 -0.08
N ALA A 133 76.82 20.98 0.31
CA ALA A 133 78.05 20.25 0.63
C ALA A 133 78.98 20.07 -0.59
N LEU A 134 78.41 19.83 -1.78
CA LEU A 134 79.18 19.74 -3.02
C LEU A 134 79.80 21.08 -3.43
N GLY A 135 79.06 22.19 -3.26
CA GLY A 135 79.56 23.54 -3.56
C GLY A 135 80.65 24.03 -2.59
N GLU A 136 80.67 23.54 -1.35
CA GLU A 136 81.76 23.80 -0.41
C GLU A 136 83.00 22.94 -0.69
N GLY A 137 82.83 21.71 -1.16
CA GLY A 137 83.93 20.83 -1.57
C GLY A 137 84.69 21.30 -2.81
N GLU A 138 84.08 22.09 -3.69
CA GLU A 138 84.73 22.68 -4.88
C GLU A 138 85.64 23.87 -4.54
N LYS A 139 85.56 24.40 -3.30
CA LYS A 139 86.40 25.51 -2.80
C LYS A 139 87.61 25.05 -1.97
N ALA A 140 87.77 23.75 -1.76
CA ALA A 140 88.92 23.14 -1.08
C ALA A 140 89.88 22.53 -2.11
#